data_AF-F4WCU7-F1
#
_entry.id   AF-F4WCU7-F1
#
_cell.length_a   1.000
_cell.length_b   1.000
_cell.length_c   1.000
_cell.angle_alpha   90.00
_cell.angle_beta   90.00
_cell.angle_gamma   90.00
#
_symmetry.space_group_name_H-M   'P 1'
#
loop_
_entity.id
_entity.type
_entity.pdbx_description
1 polymer ?
#
loop_
_entity_poly.entity_id
_entity_poly.type
_entity_poly.pdbx_seq_one_letter_code
_entity_poly.pdbx_strand_id
1 'polypeptide(L)'
;FRNYVMMLALLIWYFMKSTHVLGVKNITHGISKHIRSIGFPEGSDIGIFFALGIPLDIPDKSVAVSFYFEANYALPFELNSSYFYEGTYYAKRSLSRQLVYKVFTSKIDSFGYPGLDCLLRTICEAGKYSLNENGVLGDILRIIFTPSMSMSEDLPDEIIEAESEQHCNQRYEKCPVNLLDLASY
;
A
#
# COMPACT_ATOMS: atom_id res chain seq x y z
N PHE A 1 -20.01 -68.41 -2.74
CA PHE A 1 -19.74 -67.26 -1.85
C PHE A 1 -18.26 -66.88 -1.83
N ARG A 2 -17.34 -67.76 -1.39
CA ARG A 2 -15.88 -67.46 -1.30
C ARG A 2 -15.23 -66.98 -2.61
N ASN A 3 -15.60 -67.56 -3.74
CA ASN A 3 -15.02 -67.16 -5.05
C ASN A 3 -15.52 -65.79 -5.52
N TYR A 4 -16.73 -65.39 -5.15
CA TYR A 4 -17.30 -64.09 -5.53
C TYR A 4 -16.63 -62.95 -4.75
N VAL A 5 -16.32 -63.20 -3.47
CA VAL A 5 -15.58 -62.27 -2.61
C VAL A 5 -14.15 -62.07 -3.10
N MET A 6 -13.47 -63.14 -3.53
CA MET A 6 -12.13 -63.05 -4.12
C MET A 6 -12.11 -62.27 -5.44
N MET A 7 -13.10 -62.50 -6.32
CA MET A 7 -13.22 -61.75 -7.58
C MET A 7 -13.52 -60.27 -7.33
N LEU A 8 -14.38 -59.95 -6.36
CA LEU A 8 -14.66 -58.57 -5.97
C LEU A 8 -13.42 -57.86 -5.40
N ALA A 9 -12.65 -58.55 -4.55
CA ALA A 9 -11.41 -58.02 -3.99
C ALA A 9 -10.34 -57.74 -5.05
N LEU A 10 -10.20 -58.63 -6.04
CA LEU A 10 -9.28 -58.43 -7.17
C LEU A 10 -9.72 -57.28 -8.08
N LEU A 11 -11.03 -57.12 -8.32
CA LEU A 11 -11.56 -56.00 -9.08
C LEU A 11 -11.34 -54.68 -8.35
N ILE A 12 -11.64 -54.60 -7.06
CA ILE A 12 -11.38 -53.41 -6.24
C ILE A 12 -9.90 -53.07 -6.23
N TRP A 13 -9.02 -54.06 -6.09
CA TRP A 13 -7.57 -53.84 -6.13
C TRP A 13 -7.11 -53.34 -7.51
N TYR A 14 -7.69 -53.87 -8.60
CA TYR A 14 -7.43 -53.40 -9.95
C TYR A 14 -7.87 -51.94 -10.16
N PHE A 15 -9.07 -51.57 -9.69
CA PHE A 15 -9.57 -50.20 -9.77
C PHE A 15 -8.73 -49.23 -8.90
N MET A 16 -8.33 -49.65 -7.69
CA MET A 16 -7.46 -48.84 -6.82
C MET A 16 -6.06 -48.63 -7.40
N LYS A 17 -5.54 -49.57 -8.19
CA LYS A 17 -4.24 -49.43 -8.87
C LYS A 17 -4.32 -48.56 -10.13
N SER A 18 -5.52 -48.37 -10.68
CA SER A 18 -5.78 -47.58 -11.88
C SER A 18 -5.91 -46.08 -11.61
N THR A 19 -6.21 -45.66 -10.38
CA THR A 19 -6.19 -44.24 -9.99
C THR A 19 -4.78 -43.76 -9.63
N HIS A 20 -3.82 -43.95 -10.52
CA HIS A 20 -2.71 -43.00 -10.57
C HIS A 20 -3.27 -41.74 -11.22
N VAL A 21 -3.65 -40.77 -10.40
CA VAL A 21 -3.86 -39.40 -10.87
C VAL A 21 -2.52 -38.97 -11.46
N LEU A 22 -2.42 -38.99 -12.79
CA LEU A 22 -1.34 -38.36 -13.53
C LEU A 22 -1.30 -36.92 -13.04
N GLY A 23 -0.21 -36.59 -12.33
CA GLY A 23 -0.04 -35.30 -11.68
C GLY A 23 -0.46 -34.19 -12.61
N VAL A 24 -1.35 -33.33 -12.12
CA VAL A 24 -1.63 -32.04 -12.75
C VAL A 24 -0.28 -31.34 -12.85
N LYS A 25 0.29 -31.31 -14.06
CA LYS A 25 1.52 -30.57 -14.33
C LYS A 25 1.30 -29.15 -13.82
N ASN A 26 2.21 -28.69 -12.96
CA ASN A 26 2.29 -27.32 -12.47
C ASN A 26 1.92 -26.32 -13.57
N ILE A 27 0.74 -25.68 -13.45
CA ILE A 27 0.24 -24.66 -14.37
C ILE A 27 1.01 -23.33 -14.21
N THR A 28 2.00 -23.28 -13.32
CA THR A 28 2.79 -22.08 -13.00
C THR A 28 3.68 -21.55 -14.14
N HIS A 29 3.78 -22.23 -15.28
CA HIS A 29 4.60 -21.78 -16.41
C HIS A 29 3.81 -21.13 -17.58
N GLY A 30 2.50 -20.93 -17.43
CA GLY A 30 1.62 -20.47 -18.53
C GLY A 30 1.03 -19.07 -18.39
N ILE A 31 1.06 -18.44 -17.21
CA ILE A 31 0.55 -17.08 -17.02
C ILE A 31 1.73 -16.11 -16.96
N SER A 32 2.44 -15.97 -18.08
CA SER A 32 3.21 -14.75 -18.30
C SER A 32 2.19 -13.64 -18.53
N LYS A 33 1.94 -12.83 -17.49
CA LYS A 33 1.12 -11.62 -17.60
C LYS A 33 1.74 -10.76 -18.70
N HIS A 34 1.11 -10.69 -19.87
CA HIS A 34 1.48 -9.71 -20.88
C HIS A 34 1.26 -8.34 -20.25
N ILE A 35 2.34 -7.61 -20.03
CA ILE A 35 2.27 -6.20 -19.64
C ILE A 35 1.59 -5.49 -20.81
N ARG A 36 0.35 -5.08 -20.60
CA ARG A 36 -0.38 -4.23 -21.55
C ARG A 36 0.06 -2.81 -21.28
N SER A 37 0.57 -2.12 -22.29
CA SER A 37 0.78 -0.68 -22.17
C SER A 37 -0.58 0.02 -22.22
N ILE A 38 -0.74 1.04 -21.38
CA ILE A 38 -1.85 1.99 -21.48
C ILE A 38 -1.36 3.10 -22.39
N GLY A 39 -2.00 3.30 -23.55
CA GLY A 39 -1.76 4.46 -24.42
C GLY A 39 -2.91 5.45 -24.28
N PHE A 40 -2.62 6.75 -24.36
CA PHE A 40 -3.60 7.82 -24.25
C PHE A 40 -3.82 8.50 -25.62
N PRO A 41 -5.07 8.86 -26.01
CA PRO A 41 -5.32 9.61 -27.24
C PRO A 41 -4.80 11.06 -27.15
N GLU A 42 -4.64 11.70 -28.30
CA GLU A 42 -4.22 13.11 -28.39
C GLU A 42 -5.18 14.04 -27.63
N GLY A 43 -4.62 14.98 -26.88
CA GLY A 43 -5.40 15.91 -26.04
C GLY A 43 -5.94 15.31 -24.74
N SER A 44 -5.42 14.16 -24.31
CA SER A 44 -5.79 13.59 -23.01
C SER A 44 -5.09 14.31 -21.86
N ASP A 45 -5.85 14.60 -20.80
CA ASP A 45 -5.35 15.17 -19.55
C ASP A 45 -5.77 14.28 -18.37
N ILE A 46 -4.94 14.24 -17.33
CA ILE A 46 -5.30 13.70 -16.01
C ILE A 46 -5.32 14.83 -14.99
N GLY A 47 -6.43 14.94 -14.26
CA GLY A 47 -6.60 15.87 -13.15
C GLY A 47 -6.53 15.14 -11.81
N ILE A 48 -5.76 15.69 -10.87
CA ILE A 48 -5.78 15.31 -9.46
C ILE A 48 -6.41 16.48 -8.69
N PHE A 49 -7.50 16.19 -7.98
CA PHE A 49 -8.18 17.15 -7.13
C PHE A 49 -8.34 16.58 -5.72
N PHE A 50 -7.98 17.37 -4.72
CA PHE A 50 -8.34 17.08 -3.33
C PHE A 50 -8.66 18.37 -2.58
N ALA A 51 -9.54 18.25 -1.58
CA ALA A 51 -9.96 19.35 -0.74
C ALA A 51 -9.74 18.99 0.73
N LEU A 52 -9.15 19.92 1.48
CA LEU A 52 -8.95 19.80 2.92
C LEU A 52 -9.91 20.76 3.63
N GLY A 53 -10.89 20.21 4.37
CA GLY A 53 -11.80 20.98 5.21
C GLY A 53 -11.38 20.91 6.67
N ILE A 54 -11.06 22.05 7.28
CA ILE A 54 -10.68 22.16 8.69
C ILE A 54 -11.78 22.93 9.43
N PRO A 55 -12.51 22.31 10.39
CA PRO A 55 -13.46 23.03 11.22
C PRO A 55 -12.74 24.03 12.13
N LEU A 56 -13.27 25.24 12.27
CA LEU A 56 -12.79 26.23 13.23
C LEU A 56 -13.68 26.19 14.46
N ASP A 57 -13.06 25.97 15.62
CA ASP A 57 -13.77 25.94 16.90
C ASP A 57 -14.06 27.39 17.36
N ILE A 58 -15.29 27.85 17.13
CA ILE A 58 -15.78 29.18 17.48
C ILE A 58 -17.10 29.02 18.26
N PRO A 59 -17.25 29.62 19.45
CA PRO A 59 -18.49 29.51 20.22
C PRO A 59 -19.67 30.07 19.42
N ASP A 60 -20.80 29.34 19.47
CA ASP A 60 -22.07 29.63 18.80
C ASP A 60 -22.02 29.77 17.27
N LYS A 61 -20.93 29.33 16.62
CA LYS A 61 -20.80 29.38 15.16
C LYS A 61 -20.18 28.09 14.61
N SER A 62 -20.80 27.53 13.59
CA SER A 62 -20.19 26.47 12.79
C SER A 62 -19.52 27.09 11.58
N VAL A 63 -18.19 27.19 11.62
CA VAL A 63 -17.37 27.73 10.53
C VAL A 63 -16.31 26.71 10.18
N ALA A 64 -16.08 26.48 8.89
CA ALA A 64 -15.01 25.64 8.39
C ALA A 64 -14.17 26.42 7.36
N VAL A 65 -12.88 26.12 7.32
CA VAL A 65 -11.95 26.60 6.29
C VAL A 65 -11.68 25.45 5.33
N SER A 66 -11.81 25.69 4.03
CA SER A 66 -11.55 24.69 3.01
C SER A 66 -10.42 25.14 2.09
N PHE A 67 -9.44 24.28 1.89
CA PHE A 67 -8.37 24.43 0.91
C PHE A 67 -8.63 23.49 -0.26
N TYR A 68 -8.55 24.01 -1.49
CA TYR A 68 -8.75 23.24 -2.71
C TYR A 68 -7.44 23.16 -3.48
N PHE A 69 -7.06 21.94 -3.85
CA PHE A 69 -5.85 21.68 -4.60
C PHE A 69 -6.22 20.97 -5.90
N GLU A 70 -5.80 21.54 -7.01
CA GLU A 70 -6.03 21.01 -8.34
C GLU A 70 -4.71 20.97 -9.11
N ALA A 71 -4.42 19.84 -9.73
CA ALA A 71 -3.27 19.65 -10.57
C ALA A 71 -3.67 18.90 -11.83
N ASN A 72 -3.53 19.56 -12.99
CA ASN A 72 -3.84 18.99 -14.30
C ASN A 72 -2.53 18.71 -15.05
N TYR A 73 -2.41 17.49 -15.57
CA TYR A 73 -1.22 17.01 -16.27
C TYR A 73 -1.62 16.45 -17.63
N ALA A 74 -1.01 16.97 -18.69
CA ALA A 74 -1.16 16.42 -20.02
C ALA A 74 -0.56 15.01 -20.08
N LEU A 75 -1.30 14.07 -20.66
CA LEU A 75 -0.88 12.68 -20.78
C LEU A 75 -0.07 12.48 -22.06
N PRO A 76 0.99 11.64 -22.00
CA PRO A 76 1.80 11.35 -23.18
C PRO A 76 1.01 10.48 -24.16
N PHE A 77 0.74 11.02 -25.36
CA PHE A 77 0.09 10.29 -26.46
C PHE A 77 1.09 9.62 -27.42
N GLU A 78 2.36 10.05 -27.40
CA GLU A 78 3.41 9.52 -28.27
C GLU A 78 4.02 8.23 -27.71
N LEU A 79 3.91 7.13 -28.47
CA LEU A 79 4.49 5.81 -28.12
C LEU A 79 6.03 5.80 -28.09
N ASN A 80 6.69 6.72 -28.80
CA ASN A 80 8.15 6.89 -28.78
C ASN A 80 8.62 7.87 -27.70
N SER A 81 7.72 8.36 -26.86
CA SER A 81 8.10 9.29 -25.82
C SER A 81 8.98 8.62 -24.78
N SER A 82 10.02 9.33 -24.32
CA SER A 82 10.85 8.89 -23.18
C SER A 82 10.00 8.66 -21.92
N TYR A 83 8.79 9.23 -21.85
CA TYR A 83 7.81 8.91 -20.83
C TYR A 83 7.47 7.42 -20.73
N PHE A 84 7.53 6.59 -21.78
CA PHE A 84 7.19 5.15 -21.64
C PHE A 84 8.41 4.23 -21.45
N TYR A 85 9.58 4.66 -21.92
CA TYR A 85 10.78 3.80 -22.00
C TYR A 85 11.87 4.17 -20.99
N GLU A 86 11.80 5.33 -20.36
CA GLU A 86 12.84 5.81 -19.45
C GLU A 86 12.41 5.68 -17.99
N GLY A 87 12.69 4.50 -17.40
CA GLY A 87 12.42 4.21 -15.99
C GLY A 87 13.06 5.21 -15.01
N THR A 88 14.10 5.94 -15.44
CA THR A 88 14.76 6.98 -14.65
C THR A 88 13.91 8.26 -14.50
N TYR A 89 13.02 8.55 -15.45
CA TYR A 89 12.15 9.74 -15.39
C TYR A 89 10.99 9.55 -14.40
N TYR A 90 10.42 8.34 -14.33
CA TYR A 90 9.47 7.97 -13.27
C TYR A 90 10.11 7.89 -11.89
N ALA A 91 11.32 7.33 -11.77
CA ALA A 91 12.04 7.28 -10.51
C ALA A 91 12.36 8.68 -9.94
N LYS A 92 12.50 9.70 -10.80
CA LYS A 92 12.78 11.07 -10.38
C LYS A 92 11.54 11.85 -9.93
N ARG A 93 10.32 11.38 -10.25
CA ARG A 93 9.04 11.99 -9.87
C ARG A 93 8.18 11.12 -8.95
N SER A 94 8.58 9.87 -8.69
CA SER A 94 7.92 9.04 -7.69
C SER A 94 8.12 9.65 -6.31
N LEU A 95 7.03 9.80 -5.56
CA LEU A 95 7.08 10.12 -4.13
C LEU A 95 7.78 8.95 -3.42
N SER A 96 9.05 9.12 -3.06
CA SER A 96 9.76 8.17 -2.21
C SER A 96 9.32 8.34 -0.77
N ARG A 97 9.22 7.25 -0.01
CA ARG A 97 8.99 7.33 1.44
C ARG A 97 10.06 8.13 2.13
N GLN A 98 11.32 8.03 1.68
CA GLN A 98 12.39 8.87 2.21
C GLN A 98 12.05 10.37 2.15
N LEU A 99 11.49 10.83 1.03
CA LEU A 99 11.05 12.22 0.88
C LEU A 99 9.87 12.53 1.78
N VAL A 100 8.86 11.65 1.80
CA VAL A 100 7.66 11.83 2.63
C VAL A 100 8.03 11.91 4.10
N TYR A 101 8.87 10.98 4.58
CA TYR A 101 9.35 10.92 5.96
C TYR A 101 10.18 12.14 6.32
N LYS A 102 11.04 12.63 5.43
CA LYS A 102 11.80 13.86 5.65
C LYS A 102 10.91 15.10 5.78
N VAL A 103 9.90 15.21 4.91
CA VAL A 103 8.92 16.31 4.99
C VAL A 103 8.10 16.19 6.27
N PHE A 104 7.67 14.97 6.60
CA PHE A 104 6.94 14.66 7.81
C PHE A 104 7.71 15.08 9.06
N THR A 105 8.93 14.58 9.26
CA THR A 105 9.73 14.86 10.45
C THR A 105 9.99 16.35 10.58
N SER A 106 10.42 17.02 9.51
CA SER A 106 10.65 18.46 9.49
C SER A 106 9.40 19.25 9.86
N LYS A 107 8.22 18.80 9.42
CA LYS A 107 6.97 19.49 9.72
C LYS A 107 6.53 19.28 11.16
N ILE A 108 6.66 18.07 11.68
CA ILE A 108 6.35 17.74 13.07
C ILE A 108 7.32 18.46 14.04
N ASP A 109 8.61 18.52 13.70
CA ASP A 109 9.60 19.32 14.42
C ASP A 109 9.21 20.80 14.46
N SER A 110 8.71 21.34 13.34
CA SER A 110 8.24 22.73 13.28
C SER A 110 7.04 23.02 14.17
N PHE A 111 6.29 21.98 14.58
CA PHE A 111 5.19 22.08 15.53
C PHE A 111 5.65 21.88 16.99
N GLY A 112 6.94 21.64 17.24
CA GLY A 112 7.50 21.47 18.58
C GLY A 112 7.45 20.05 19.12
N TYR A 113 7.19 19.06 18.27
CA TYR A 113 7.20 17.64 18.65
C TYR A 113 8.43 16.94 18.07
N PRO A 114 8.94 15.86 18.71
CA PRO A 114 10.08 15.12 18.20
C PRO A 114 9.71 14.37 16.90
N GLY A 115 10.10 14.92 15.76
CA GLY A 115 9.67 14.47 14.44
C GLY A 115 9.97 13.01 14.16
N LEU A 116 11.18 12.55 14.51
CA LEU A 116 11.58 11.15 14.34
C LEU A 116 10.74 10.21 15.21
N ASP A 117 10.66 10.44 16.52
CA ASP A 117 9.85 9.60 17.43
C ASP A 117 8.38 9.56 16.98
N CYS A 118 7.82 10.68 16.51
CA CYS A 118 6.46 10.72 16.00
C CYS A 118 6.27 9.98 14.68
N LEU A 119 7.27 10.00 13.79
CA LEU A 119 7.23 9.20 12.56
C LEU A 119 7.21 7.71 12.90
N LEU A 120 8.11 7.28 13.78
CA LEU A 120 8.22 5.88 14.19
C LEU A 120 6.95 5.40 14.91
N ARG A 121 6.38 6.24 15.77
CA ARG A 121 5.06 5.97 16.40
C ARG A 121 3.96 5.78 15.35
N THR A 122 3.89 6.67 14.36
CA THR A 122 2.89 6.60 13.28
C THR A 122 3.03 5.32 12.45
N ILE A 123 4.25 4.92 12.10
CA ILE A 123 4.53 3.69 11.34
C ILE A 123 4.14 2.45 12.17
N CYS A 124 4.50 2.42 13.45
CA CYS A 124 4.12 1.34 14.37
C CYS A 124 2.59 1.21 14.47
N GLU A 125 1.89 2.33 14.66
CA GLU A 125 0.43 2.35 14.75
C GLU A 125 -0.23 1.93 13.43
N ALA A 126 0.29 2.38 12.28
CA ALA A 126 -0.20 1.98 10.96
C ALA A 126 0.04 0.50 10.63
N GLY A 127 1.13 -0.10 11.14
CA GLY A 127 1.38 -1.54 11.03
C GLY A 127 0.41 -2.38 11.86
N LYS A 128 -0.10 -1.82 12.98
CA LYS A 128 -1.02 -2.52 13.89
C LYS A 128 -2.49 -2.34 13.53
N TYR A 129 -2.88 -1.13 13.12
CA TYR A 129 -4.26 -0.77 12.84
C TYR A 129 -4.50 -0.63 11.35
N SER A 130 -5.53 -1.31 10.86
CA SER A 130 -5.93 -1.24 9.45
C SER A 130 -6.55 0.12 9.14
N LEU A 131 -5.91 0.90 8.26
CA LEU A 131 -6.43 2.17 7.72
C LEU A 131 -7.51 1.99 6.64
N ASN A 132 -7.98 0.76 6.39
CA ASN A 132 -8.84 0.42 5.25
C ASN A 132 -10.25 1.04 5.30
N GLU A 133 -10.68 1.61 6.44
CA GLU A 133 -12.02 2.17 6.60
C GLU A 133 -12.15 3.61 6.06
N ASN A 134 -11.03 4.26 5.72
CA ASN A 134 -10.99 5.66 5.26
C ASN A 134 -10.96 5.79 3.72
N GLY A 135 -11.36 4.75 3.00
CA GLY A 135 -11.36 4.71 1.53
C GLY A 135 -9.97 4.93 0.92
N VAL A 136 -9.90 5.68 -0.19
CA VAL A 136 -8.64 5.92 -0.93
C VAL A 136 -7.58 6.61 -0.07
N LEU A 137 -7.99 7.52 0.82
CA LEU A 137 -7.05 8.17 1.73
C LEU A 137 -6.41 7.15 2.68
N GLY A 138 -7.21 6.21 3.19
CA GLY A 138 -6.73 5.10 4.01
C GLY A 138 -5.70 4.24 3.27
N ASP A 139 -5.97 3.90 2.01
CA ASP A 139 -5.02 3.14 1.18
C ASP A 139 -3.72 3.91 0.92
N ILE A 140 -3.79 5.22 0.66
CA ILE A 140 -2.60 6.07 0.48
C ILE A 140 -1.77 6.10 1.77
N LEU A 141 -2.40 6.34 2.92
CA LEU A 141 -1.72 6.38 4.21
C LEU A 141 -1.10 5.03 4.56
N ARG A 142 -1.78 3.93 4.26
CA ARG A 142 -1.25 2.58 4.43
C ARG A 142 -0.03 2.33 3.55
N ILE A 143 -0.07 2.73 2.27
CA ILE A 143 1.10 2.64 1.41
C ILE A 143 2.25 3.45 2.05
N ILE A 144 2.02 4.70 2.42
CA ILE A 144 3.08 5.56 2.96
C ILE A 144 3.69 4.99 4.25
N PHE A 145 2.87 4.62 5.23
CA PHE A 145 3.32 4.29 6.60
C PHE A 145 3.48 2.79 6.89
N THR A 146 3.31 1.92 5.90
CA THR A 146 3.59 0.49 5.99
C THR A 146 4.70 0.11 4.99
N PRO A 147 5.99 0.32 5.33
CA PRO A 147 7.14 0.07 4.46
C PRO A 147 7.14 -1.32 3.78
N SER A 148 6.69 -2.35 4.48
CA SER A 148 6.64 -3.73 3.95
C SER A 148 5.72 -3.92 2.74
N MET A 149 4.78 -2.99 2.49
CA MET A 149 3.78 -3.11 1.42
C MET A 149 4.28 -2.69 0.04
N SER A 150 5.52 -2.22 -0.10
CA SER A 150 6.07 -1.86 -1.42
C SER A 150 7.53 -2.25 -1.58
N MET A 151 8.14 -1.77 -2.68
CA MET A 151 9.57 -1.90 -2.90
C MET A 151 10.37 -1.26 -1.76
N SER A 152 11.48 -1.91 -1.38
CA SER A 152 12.41 -1.38 -0.40
C SER A 152 13.15 -0.17 -0.95
N GLU A 153 13.27 0.87 -0.13
CA GLU A 153 13.93 2.13 -0.48
C GLU A 153 15.23 2.36 0.32
N ASP A 154 15.88 1.29 0.80
CA ASP A 154 17.05 1.39 1.69
C ASP A 154 16.78 2.32 2.89
N LEU A 155 15.65 2.07 3.56
CA LEU A 155 15.25 2.83 4.74
C LEU A 155 16.12 2.45 5.93
N PRO A 156 16.40 3.39 6.85
CA PRO A 156 17.10 3.07 8.10
C PRO A 156 16.43 1.93 8.86
N ASP A 157 17.22 1.05 9.47
CA ASP A 157 16.74 -0.12 10.21
C ASP A 157 15.69 0.27 11.27
N GLU A 158 15.89 1.39 11.96
CA GLU A 158 14.95 1.91 12.97
C GLU A 158 13.53 2.12 12.43
N ILE A 159 13.39 2.54 11.16
CA ILE A 159 12.09 2.73 10.50
C ILE A 159 11.45 1.39 10.14
N ILE A 160 12.26 0.43 9.68
CA ILE A 160 11.78 -0.91 9.31
C ILE A 160 11.33 -1.68 10.56
N GLU A 161 12.10 -1.58 11.63
CA GLU A 161 11.80 -2.20 12.92
C GLU A 161 10.52 -1.64 13.56
N ALA A 162 10.27 -0.33 13.39
CA ALA A 162 9.08 0.32 13.95
C ALA A 162 7.76 -0.30 13.47
N GLU A 163 7.70 -0.78 12.22
CA GLU A 163 6.51 -1.43 11.67
C GLU A 163 6.15 -2.73 12.42
N SER A 164 7.16 -3.44 12.95
CA SER A 164 6.99 -4.74 13.62
C SER A 164 6.80 -4.61 15.14
N GLU A 165 6.94 -3.41 15.69
CA GLU A 165 6.80 -3.15 17.13
C GLU A 165 5.35 -3.33 17.59
N GLN A 166 5.17 -3.93 18.78
CA GLN A 166 3.84 -4.24 19.35
C GLN A 166 3.37 -3.14 20.32
N HIS A 167 4.30 -2.47 21.00
CA HIS A 167 4.02 -1.52 22.08
C HIS A 167 4.36 -0.08 21.68
N CYS A 168 3.73 0.43 20.62
CA CYS A 168 4.00 1.75 20.03
C CYS A 168 4.04 2.90 21.07
N ASN A 169 3.04 2.98 21.95
CA ASN A 169 2.94 4.05 22.96
C ASN A 169 4.08 4.04 23.98
N GLN A 170 4.56 2.85 24.36
CA GLN A 170 5.63 2.70 25.35
C GLN A 170 6.98 2.94 24.70
N ARG A 171 7.19 2.41 23.48
CA ARG A 171 8.45 2.53 22.76
C ARG A 171 8.71 3.97 22.31
N TYR A 172 7.67 4.68 21.90
CA TYR A 172 7.73 6.04 21.35
C TYR A 172 6.97 7.05 22.21
N GLU A 173 7.14 6.95 23.54
CA GLU A 173 6.48 7.81 24.53
C GLU A 173 6.79 9.31 24.38
N LYS A 174 7.91 9.63 23.73
CA LYS A 174 8.34 11.02 23.48
C LYS A 174 7.43 11.76 22.52
N CYS A 175 6.72 11.05 21.65
CA CYS A 175 5.74 11.68 20.78
C CYS A 175 4.39 11.74 21.52
N PRO A 176 3.88 12.92 21.88
CA PRO A 176 2.62 13.03 22.62
C PRO A 176 1.37 12.97 21.72
N VAL A 177 1.56 13.05 20.39
CA VAL A 177 0.47 13.12 19.41
C VAL A 177 0.30 11.80 18.67
N ASN A 178 -0.94 11.43 18.39
CA ASN A 178 -1.29 10.36 17.46
C ASN A 178 -1.89 11.01 16.21
N LEU A 179 -1.21 10.90 15.08
CA LEU A 179 -1.64 11.51 13.83
C LEU A 179 -2.80 10.75 13.18
N LEU A 180 -2.88 9.43 13.37
CA LEU A 180 -3.92 8.61 12.76
C LEU A 180 -5.29 8.89 13.38
N ASP A 181 -5.33 9.32 14.65
CA ASP A 181 -6.57 9.76 15.29
C ASP A 181 -7.17 11.03 14.64
N LEU A 182 -6.34 11.89 14.03
CA LEU A 182 -6.84 13.06 13.27
C LEU A 182 -7.50 12.68 11.93
N ALA A 183 -7.18 11.51 11.38
CA ALA A 183 -7.73 11.01 10.11
C ALA A 183 -8.94 10.09 10.30
N SER A 184 -9.34 9.82 11.55
CA SER A 184 -10.37 8.83 11.91
C SER A 184 -11.74 9.46 12.21
N TYR A 185 -11.99 10.69 11.74
CA TYR A 185 -13.21 11.47 12.00
C TYR A 185 -14.15 11.53 10.79
#